data_AF-A0A928JVY6-F1
#
_entry.id   AF-A0A928JVY6-F1
#
_cell.length_a   1.000
_cell.length_b   1.000
_cell.length_c   1.000
_cell.angle_alpha   90.00
_cell.angle_beta   90.00
_cell.angle_gamma   90.00
#
_symmetry.space_group_name_H-M   'P 1'
#
loop_
_entity.id
_entity.type
_entity.pdbx_description
1 polymer ?
#
loop_
_entity_poly.entity_id
_entity_poly.type
_entity_poly.pdbx_seq_one_letter_code
_entity_poly.pdbx_strand_id
1 'polypeptide(L)'
;MEKNKEKLSKFATTLSRLRKERGISQKKAATELGISQALLSHYEKGIRECGLDFVIRCSEYYGVTTDYLLGVSENRNGMDNNYFSELTSDKTYSVSMLSKATKYLLDMVSASSSDIEEKSFVYDYYLLTLYRGALTLAKAGMLPKELFKIDYSVAKDLASAAIAIQDAKFVLIEDRSRTGVDSSQRTVINELIEEAEALIMEDLHTYIPE
;
A
#
# COMPACT_ATOMS: atom_id res chain seq x y z
N MET A 1 -7.46 33.24 -13.08
CA MET A 1 -6.73 32.76 -14.28
C MET A 1 -5.36 32.18 -13.94
N GLU A 2 -4.67 32.66 -12.91
CA GLU A 2 -3.32 32.21 -12.51
C GLU A 2 -3.26 30.76 -11.98
N LYS A 3 -4.25 30.33 -11.16
CA LYS A 3 -4.33 28.95 -10.61
C LYS A 3 -4.42 27.84 -11.66
N ASN A 4 -4.94 28.11 -12.87
CA ASN A 4 -5.03 27.09 -13.93
C ASN A 4 -3.68 26.86 -14.63
N LYS A 5 -2.85 27.90 -14.75
CA LYS A 5 -1.54 27.82 -15.42
C LYS A 5 -0.56 26.98 -14.59
N GLU A 6 -0.68 27.04 -13.27
CA GLU A 6 0.14 26.28 -12.32
C GLU A 6 -0.22 24.79 -12.29
N LYS A 7 -1.50 24.42 -12.47
CA LYS A 7 -1.93 23.01 -12.57
C LYS A 7 -1.50 22.33 -13.87
N LEU A 8 -1.56 23.02 -15.02
CA LEU A 8 -1.04 22.47 -16.28
C LEU A 8 0.45 22.14 -16.18
N SER A 9 1.21 22.95 -15.44
CA SER A 9 2.65 22.76 -15.24
C SER A 9 2.97 21.41 -14.58
N LYS A 10 2.24 21.04 -13.52
CA LYS A 10 2.50 19.79 -12.79
C LYS A 10 2.21 18.55 -13.64
N PHE A 11 1.05 18.49 -14.28
CA PHE A 11 0.70 17.36 -15.15
C PHE A 11 1.69 17.19 -16.31
N ALA A 12 1.99 18.28 -17.03
CA ALA A 12 2.91 18.26 -18.16
C ALA A 12 4.31 17.77 -17.75
N THR A 13 4.80 18.23 -16.60
CA THR A 13 6.09 17.84 -16.04
C THR A 13 6.12 16.37 -15.64
N THR A 14 5.09 15.91 -14.92
CA THR A 14 4.96 14.50 -14.49
C THR A 14 4.84 13.57 -15.70
N LEU A 15 4.05 13.92 -16.72
CA LEU A 15 3.92 13.14 -17.95
C LEU A 15 5.26 13.00 -18.69
N SER A 16 5.98 14.13 -18.87
CA SER A 16 7.29 14.10 -19.53
C SER A 16 8.31 13.28 -18.74
N ARG A 17 8.28 13.38 -17.40
CA ARG A 17 9.14 12.60 -16.51
C ARG A 17 8.86 11.10 -16.59
N LEU A 18 7.59 10.68 -16.47
CA LEU A 18 7.19 9.27 -16.57
C LEU A 18 7.60 8.63 -17.90
N ARG A 19 7.46 9.38 -19.01
CA ARG A 19 7.95 8.92 -20.31
C ARG A 19 9.48 8.73 -20.32
N LYS A 20 10.23 9.70 -19.77
CA LYS A 20 11.69 9.66 -19.73
C LYS A 20 12.22 8.54 -18.84
N GLU A 21 11.57 8.29 -17.70
CA GLU A 21 11.90 7.17 -16.80
C GLU A 21 11.75 5.81 -17.48
N ARG A 22 10.76 5.66 -18.36
CA ARG A 22 10.63 4.48 -19.22
C ARG A 22 11.63 4.41 -20.37
N GLY A 23 12.45 5.44 -20.59
CA GLY A 23 13.46 5.47 -21.65
C GLY A 23 12.88 5.47 -23.07
N ILE A 24 11.62 5.87 -23.26
CA ILE A 24 10.95 5.83 -24.58
C ILE A 24 10.82 7.21 -25.23
N SER A 25 10.84 7.23 -26.57
CA SER A 25 10.64 8.46 -27.35
C SER A 25 9.18 8.94 -27.32
N GLN A 26 8.95 10.23 -27.58
CA GLN A 26 7.58 10.76 -27.72
C GLN A 26 6.80 10.05 -28.82
N LYS A 27 7.46 9.64 -29.92
CA LYS A 27 6.80 8.92 -31.01
C LYS A 27 6.29 7.55 -30.54
N LYS A 28 7.11 6.80 -29.80
CA LYS A 28 6.74 5.48 -29.28
C LYS A 28 5.61 5.61 -28.25
N ALA A 29 5.78 6.49 -27.26
CA ALA A 29 4.76 6.73 -26.24
C ALA A 29 3.42 7.18 -26.83
N ALA A 30 3.43 8.10 -27.80
CA ALA A 30 2.20 8.58 -28.45
C ALA A 30 1.48 7.46 -29.20
N THR A 31 2.23 6.59 -29.88
CA THR A 31 1.66 5.43 -30.60
C THR A 31 0.98 4.48 -29.62
N GLU A 32 1.65 4.14 -28.52
CA GLU A 32 1.11 3.24 -27.49
C GLU A 32 -0.07 3.86 -26.72
N LEU A 33 -0.08 5.18 -26.53
CA LEU A 33 -1.19 5.93 -25.94
C LEU A 33 -2.31 6.27 -26.95
N GLY A 34 -2.19 5.85 -28.21
CA GLY A 34 -3.21 6.06 -29.24
C GLY A 34 -3.45 7.54 -29.59
N ILE A 35 -2.41 8.37 -29.57
CA ILE A 35 -2.46 9.78 -29.95
C ILE A 35 -1.33 10.15 -30.92
N SER A 36 -1.40 11.34 -31.53
CA SER A 36 -0.30 11.82 -32.38
C SER A 36 0.89 12.29 -31.54
N GLN A 37 2.11 12.14 -32.08
CA GLN A 37 3.33 12.61 -31.42
C GLN A 37 3.33 14.12 -31.19
N ALA A 38 2.74 14.90 -32.10
CA ALA A 38 2.55 16.34 -31.92
C ALA A 38 1.61 16.65 -30.74
N LEU A 39 0.51 15.90 -30.60
CA LEU A 39 -0.43 16.07 -29.49
C LEU A 39 0.23 15.74 -28.15
N LEU A 40 1.00 14.65 -28.07
CA LEU A 40 1.75 14.32 -26.86
C LEU A 40 2.77 15.42 -26.52
N SER A 41 3.45 15.97 -27.53
CA SER A 41 4.40 17.09 -27.34
C SER A 41 3.72 18.33 -26.75
N HIS A 42 2.49 18.64 -27.19
CA HIS A 42 1.71 19.75 -26.63
C HIS A 42 1.29 19.49 -25.18
N TYR A 43 0.94 18.25 -24.83
CA TYR A 43 0.63 17.85 -23.47
C TYR A 43 1.85 17.94 -22.55
N GLU A 44 3.00 17.39 -22.96
CA GLU A 44 4.24 17.45 -22.17
C GLU A 44 4.80 18.86 -21.99
N LYS A 45 4.44 19.80 -22.86
CA LYS A 45 4.81 21.22 -22.75
C LYS A 45 3.78 22.07 -22.01
N GLY A 46 2.63 21.50 -21.62
CA GLY A 46 1.54 22.25 -21.01
C GLY A 46 0.91 23.28 -21.96
N ILE A 47 1.01 23.07 -23.27
CA ILE A 47 0.41 23.96 -24.29
C ILE A 47 -1.08 23.67 -24.43
N ARG A 48 -1.48 22.40 -24.23
CA ARG A 48 -2.87 21.94 -24.40
C ARG A 48 -3.30 21.09 -23.20
N GLU A 49 -4.54 21.26 -22.77
CA GLU A 49 -5.16 20.39 -21.78
C GLU A 49 -5.59 19.05 -22.39
N CYS A 50 -5.52 17.99 -21.58
CA CYS A 50 -5.94 16.66 -21.95
C CYS A 50 -7.40 16.42 -21.56
N GLY A 51 -8.11 15.60 -22.32
CA GLY A 51 -9.40 15.07 -21.87
C GLY A 51 -9.22 13.99 -20.80
N LEU A 52 -10.26 13.75 -20.00
CA LEU A 52 -10.25 12.77 -18.90
C LEU A 52 -9.91 11.35 -19.39
N ASP A 53 -10.42 10.95 -20.55
CA ASP A 53 -10.10 9.65 -21.18
C ASP A 53 -8.59 9.44 -21.38
N PHE A 54 -7.88 10.48 -21.82
CA PHE A 54 -6.43 10.41 -21.99
C PHE A 54 -5.70 10.32 -20.65
N VAL A 55 -6.19 11.02 -19.62
CA VAL A 55 -5.62 10.97 -18.27
C VAL A 55 -5.73 9.55 -17.70
N ILE A 56 -6.89 8.90 -17.85
CA ILE A 56 -7.11 7.51 -17.40
C ILE A 56 -6.15 6.56 -18.14
N ARG A 57 -6.12 6.61 -19.48
CA ARG A 57 -5.22 5.77 -20.28
C ARG A 57 -3.74 6.00 -19.95
N CYS A 58 -3.33 7.23 -19.70
CA CYS A 58 -1.97 7.52 -19.23
C CYS A 58 -1.69 6.91 -17.86
N SER A 59 -2.63 6.99 -16.93
CA SER A 59 -2.48 6.47 -15.58
C SER A 59 -2.28 4.95 -15.60
N GLU A 60 -3.10 4.23 -16.36
CA GLU A 60 -2.97 2.78 -16.60
C GLU A 60 -1.67 2.47 -17.34
N TYR A 61 -1.38 3.19 -18.43
CA TYR A 61 -0.20 2.97 -19.23
C TYR A 61 1.07 3.08 -18.40
N TYR A 62 1.19 4.10 -17.54
CA TYR A 62 2.37 4.33 -16.70
C TYR A 62 2.35 3.61 -15.35
N GLY A 63 1.24 2.96 -14.98
CA GLY A 63 1.08 2.28 -13.70
C GLY A 63 1.10 3.25 -12.50
N VAL A 64 0.45 4.41 -12.65
CA VAL A 64 0.33 5.43 -11.60
C VAL A 64 -1.13 5.81 -11.41
N THR A 65 -1.45 6.44 -10.29
CA THR A 65 -2.77 7.01 -10.03
C THR A 65 -2.96 8.32 -10.80
N THR A 66 -4.22 8.66 -11.07
CA THR A 66 -4.58 9.96 -11.66
C THR A 66 -4.16 11.12 -10.77
N ASP A 67 -4.22 10.96 -9.45
CA ASP A 67 -3.82 11.99 -8.48
C ASP A 67 -2.33 12.29 -8.57
N TYR A 68 -1.49 11.26 -8.73
CA TYR A 68 -0.08 11.44 -9.02
C TYR A 68 0.15 12.14 -10.36
N LEU A 69 -0.52 11.66 -11.40
CA LEU A 69 -0.36 12.17 -12.76
C LEU A 69 -0.75 13.66 -12.85
N LEU A 70 -1.79 14.07 -12.12
CA LEU A 70 -2.28 15.45 -12.04
C LEU A 70 -1.50 16.33 -11.04
N GLY A 71 -0.57 15.74 -10.29
CA GLY A 71 0.23 16.46 -9.27
C GLY A 71 -0.58 16.86 -8.03
N VAL A 72 -1.64 16.12 -7.72
CA VAL A 72 -2.40 16.18 -6.46
C VAL A 72 -1.67 15.39 -5.38
N SER A 73 -1.06 14.26 -5.74
CA SER A 73 -0.26 13.42 -4.84
C SER A 73 1.19 13.33 -5.32
N GLU A 74 2.14 13.26 -4.39
CA GLU A 74 3.54 12.94 -4.66
C GLU A 74 3.78 11.41 -4.74
N ASN A 75 2.77 10.59 -4.41
CA ASN A 75 2.89 9.13 -4.40
C ASN A 75 2.24 8.51 -5.65
N ARG A 76 3.03 7.73 -6.41
CA ARG A 76 2.58 7.06 -7.65
C ARG A 76 1.32 6.22 -7.44
N ASN A 77 1.19 5.56 -6.30
CA ASN A 77 0.14 4.56 -6.09
C ASN A 77 -1.01 5.12 -5.23
N GLY A 78 -1.11 6.44 -5.04
CA GLY A 78 -2.23 7.07 -4.34
C GLY A 78 -2.23 6.89 -2.82
N MET A 79 -1.16 6.35 -2.23
CA MET A 79 -1.00 6.40 -0.78
C MET A 79 -0.57 7.80 -0.37
N ASP A 80 -1.54 8.64 -0.06
CA ASP A 80 -1.29 9.96 0.48
C ASP A 80 -0.68 9.84 1.89
N ASN A 81 0.62 10.12 2.00
CA ASN A 81 1.30 10.17 3.29
C ASN A 81 0.70 11.25 4.20
N ASN A 82 0.08 12.30 3.62
CA ASN A 82 -0.56 13.35 4.40
C ASN A 82 -1.82 12.82 5.11
N TYR A 83 -2.63 12.00 4.46
CA TYR A 83 -3.79 11.34 5.08
C TYR A 83 -3.39 10.53 6.32
N PHE A 84 -2.31 9.75 6.23
CA PHE A 84 -1.82 8.97 7.37
C PHE A 84 -1.16 9.82 8.46
N SER A 85 -0.54 10.94 8.08
CA SER A 85 0.03 11.89 9.04
C SER A 85 -1.05 12.71 9.77
N GLU A 86 -2.20 12.96 9.13
CA GLU A 86 -3.35 13.63 9.73
C GLU A 86 -4.13 12.72 10.68
N LEU A 87 -4.15 11.40 10.41
CA LEU A 87 -4.75 10.40 11.30
C LEU A 87 -4.04 10.29 12.67
N THR A 88 -2.83 10.84 12.80
CA THR A 88 -2.02 10.74 14.03
C THR A 88 -1.50 12.12 14.44
N SER A 89 -2.23 12.81 15.31
CA SER A 89 -1.70 13.98 16.01
C SER A 89 -0.69 13.61 17.11
N ASP A 90 -0.66 12.34 17.50
CA ASP A 90 0.17 11.78 18.56
C ASP A 90 1.33 10.99 17.94
N LYS A 91 2.57 11.36 18.28
CA LYS A 91 3.80 10.73 17.78
C LYS A 91 4.00 9.30 18.28
N THR A 92 3.14 8.85 19.20
CA THR A 92 3.25 7.57 19.89
C THR A 92 2.95 6.36 18.99
N TYR A 93 2.10 6.51 17.96
CA TYR A 93 1.75 5.41 17.06
C TYR A 93 1.79 5.86 15.60
N SER A 94 2.67 5.28 14.78
CA SER A 94 2.75 5.59 13.36
C SER A 94 1.82 4.71 12.53
N VAL A 95 0.55 5.13 12.40
CA VAL A 95 -0.41 4.50 11.46
C VAL A 95 0.14 4.50 10.02
N SER A 96 0.97 5.50 9.68
CA SER A 96 1.67 5.57 8.41
C SER A 96 2.70 4.44 8.22
N MET A 97 3.41 4.04 9.28
CA MET A 97 4.37 2.93 9.24
C MET A 97 3.63 1.62 9.00
N LEU A 98 2.59 1.32 9.78
CA LEU A 98 1.76 0.12 9.61
C LEU A 98 1.20 0.01 8.20
N SER A 99 0.70 1.12 7.65
CA SER A 99 0.11 1.14 6.31
C SER A 99 1.16 0.89 5.21
N LYS A 100 2.32 1.52 5.32
CA LYS A 100 3.45 1.31 4.38
C LYS A 100 3.99 -0.11 4.45
N ALA A 101 4.17 -0.64 5.66
CA ALA A 101 4.68 -2.00 5.86
C ALA A 101 3.67 -3.06 5.38
N THR A 102 2.38 -2.85 5.64
CA THR A 102 1.30 -3.71 5.12
C THR A 102 1.35 -3.73 3.59
N LYS A 103 1.43 -2.56 2.95
CA LYS A 103 1.56 -2.48 1.50
C LYS A 103 2.80 -3.21 0.99
N TYR A 104 3.95 -2.99 1.62
CA TYR A 104 5.20 -3.64 1.24
C TYR A 104 5.07 -5.17 1.28
N LEU A 105 4.49 -5.72 2.35
CA LEU A 105 4.25 -7.16 2.49
C LEU A 105 3.28 -7.70 1.42
N LEU A 106 2.18 -6.97 1.14
CA LEU A 106 1.23 -7.36 0.10
C LEU A 106 1.81 -7.29 -1.32
N ASP A 107 2.65 -6.29 -1.60
CA ASP A 107 3.36 -6.15 -2.87
C ASP A 107 4.33 -7.32 -3.07
N MET A 108 5.03 -7.75 -2.01
CA MET A 108 5.92 -8.92 -2.05
C MET A 108 5.16 -10.23 -2.32
N VAL A 109 4.02 -10.44 -1.65
CA VAL A 109 3.14 -11.61 -1.88
C VAL A 109 2.56 -11.60 -3.29
N SER A 110 2.23 -10.42 -3.81
CA SER A 110 1.69 -10.27 -5.16
C SER A 110 2.75 -10.54 -6.22
N ALA A 111 3.98 -10.06 -6.00
CA ALA A 111 5.12 -10.21 -6.90
C ALA A 111 5.76 -11.61 -6.85
N SER A 112 5.57 -12.37 -5.77
CA SER A 112 6.11 -13.73 -5.69
C SER A 112 5.41 -14.67 -6.68
N SER A 113 6.17 -15.56 -7.31
CA SER A 113 5.63 -16.69 -8.08
C SER A 113 5.22 -17.86 -7.17
N SER A 114 5.03 -17.60 -5.88
CA SER A 114 4.66 -18.58 -4.86
C SER A 114 3.39 -19.35 -5.22
N ASP A 115 3.30 -20.59 -4.71
CA ASP A 115 2.10 -21.40 -4.77
C ASP A 115 0.89 -20.67 -4.16
N ILE A 116 -0.30 -20.99 -4.67
CA ILE A 116 -1.58 -20.40 -4.26
C ILE A 116 -1.77 -20.48 -2.73
N GLU A 117 -1.20 -21.51 -2.10
CA GLU A 117 -1.31 -21.79 -0.67
C GLU A 117 -0.59 -20.73 0.21
N GLU A 118 0.61 -20.29 -0.15
CA GLU A 118 1.34 -19.25 0.60
C GLU A 118 0.61 -17.89 0.53
N LYS A 119 0.05 -17.56 -0.64
CA LYS A 119 -0.73 -16.33 -0.82
C LYS A 119 -2.03 -16.38 -0.03
N SER A 120 -2.70 -17.54 -0.03
CA SER A 120 -3.92 -17.77 0.76
C SER A 120 -3.63 -17.70 2.25
N PHE A 121 -2.50 -18.22 2.70
CA PHE A 121 -2.08 -18.16 4.10
C PHE A 121 -1.96 -16.71 4.59
N VAL A 122 -1.18 -15.87 3.88
CA VAL A 122 -1.00 -14.46 4.27
C VAL A 122 -2.34 -13.73 4.24
N TYR A 123 -3.16 -13.96 3.21
CA TYR A 123 -4.48 -13.35 3.11
C TYR A 123 -5.38 -13.69 4.31
N ASP A 124 -5.53 -14.99 4.63
CA ASP A 124 -6.36 -15.46 5.74
C ASP A 124 -5.90 -14.88 7.07
N TYR A 125 -4.57 -14.81 7.28
CA TYR A 125 -3.99 -14.27 8.51
C TYR A 125 -4.32 -12.77 8.68
N TYR A 126 -4.11 -11.98 7.63
CA TYR A 126 -4.45 -10.56 7.64
C TYR A 126 -5.95 -10.31 7.80
N LEU A 127 -6.78 -11.12 7.15
CA LEU A 127 -8.24 -11.03 7.28
C LEU A 127 -8.69 -11.23 8.73
N LEU A 128 -8.19 -12.28 9.39
CA LEU A 128 -8.57 -12.62 10.77
C LEU A 128 -8.06 -11.60 11.80
N THR A 129 -6.85 -11.07 11.60
CA THR A 129 -6.29 -10.00 12.46
C THR A 129 -7.08 -8.70 12.32
N LEU A 130 -7.42 -8.28 11.10
CA LEU A 130 -8.30 -7.14 10.87
C LEU A 130 -9.70 -7.34 11.46
N TYR A 131 -10.25 -8.55 11.35
CA TYR A 131 -11.53 -8.88 11.96
C TYR A 131 -11.49 -8.72 13.49
N ARG A 132 -10.40 -9.14 14.17
CA ARG A 132 -10.21 -8.90 15.61
C ARG A 132 -10.10 -7.42 15.95
N GLY A 133 -9.42 -6.63 15.11
CA GLY A 133 -9.41 -5.16 15.23
C GLY A 133 -10.82 -4.59 15.16
N ALA A 134 -11.61 -5.00 14.17
CA ALA A 134 -12.99 -4.59 13.99
C ALA A 134 -13.88 -4.98 15.20
N LEU A 135 -13.72 -6.20 15.75
CA LEU A 135 -14.42 -6.61 16.97
C LEU A 135 -14.05 -5.74 18.17
N THR A 136 -12.79 -5.35 18.29
CA THR A 136 -12.31 -4.48 19.37
C THR A 136 -12.93 -3.08 19.25
N LEU A 137 -12.96 -2.52 18.04
CA LEU A 137 -13.62 -1.23 17.77
C LEU A 137 -15.13 -1.30 17.99
N ALA A 138 -15.78 -2.41 17.60
CA ALA A 138 -17.20 -2.63 17.88
C ALA A 138 -17.48 -2.71 19.39
N LYS A 139 -16.63 -3.41 20.14
CA LYS A 139 -16.70 -3.46 21.62
C LYS A 139 -16.50 -2.08 22.25
N ALA A 140 -15.63 -1.24 21.67
CA ALA A 140 -15.42 0.15 22.07
C ALA A 140 -16.55 1.11 21.62
N GLY A 141 -17.55 0.63 20.89
CA GLY A 141 -18.65 1.44 20.36
C GLY A 141 -18.30 2.30 19.15
N MET A 142 -17.13 2.07 18.54
CA MET A 142 -16.63 2.80 17.37
C MET A 142 -17.08 2.19 16.04
N LEU A 143 -17.58 0.96 16.05
CA LEU A 143 -18.21 0.31 14.89
C LEU A 143 -19.65 -0.16 15.22
N PRO A 144 -20.60 0.00 14.27
CA PRO A 144 -21.96 -0.52 14.40
C PRO A 144 -21.98 -2.04 14.58
N LYS A 145 -22.83 -2.54 15.48
CA LYS A 145 -22.94 -3.98 15.78
C LYS A 145 -23.57 -4.76 14.61
N GLU A 146 -24.38 -4.09 13.81
CA GLU A 146 -25.11 -4.65 12.66
C GLU A 146 -24.18 -5.10 11.52
N LEU A 147 -22.91 -4.63 11.52
CA LEU A 147 -21.88 -5.10 10.61
C LEU A 147 -21.52 -6.57 10.85
N PHE A 148 -21.77 -7.08 12.06
CA PHE A 148 -21.36 -8.41 12.48
C PHE A 148 -22.56 -9.35 12.52
N LYS A 149 -22.44 -10.48 11.80
CA LYS A 149 -23.42 -11.57 11.87
C LYS A 149 -23.29 -12.40 13.15
N ILE A 150 -22.11 -12.40 13.76
CA ILE A 150 -21.77 -13.18 14.95
C ILE A 150 -21.62 -12.19 16.11
N ASP A 151 -22.14 -12.55 17.29
CA ASP A 151 -21.95 -11.76 18.51
C ASP A 151 -20.46 -11.56 18.81
N TYR A 152 -20.07 -10.36 19.25
CA TYR A 152 -18.67 -9.99 19.39
C TYR A 152 -17.90 -10.83 20.43
N SER A 153 -18.58 -11.35 21.45
CA SER A 153 -17.95 -12.20 22.46
C SER A 153 -17.54 -13.54 21.86
N VAL A 154 -18.48 -14.19 21.16
CA VAL A 154 -18.26 -15.47 20.47
C VAL A 154 -17.31 -15.30 19.29
N ALA A 155 -17.49 -14.23 18.51
CA ALA A 155 -16.67 -13.92 17.34
C ALA A 155 -15.20 -13.74 17.71
N LYS A 156 -14.90 -13.14 18.87
CA LYS A 156 -13.53 -12.94 19.35
C LYS A 156 -12.82 -14.29 19.58
N ASP A 157 -13.50 -15.22 20.24
CA ASP A 157 -12.92 -16.52 20.58
C ASP A 157 -12.77 -17.38 19.32
N LEU A 158 -13.78 -17.37 18.43
CA LEU A 158 -13.70 -18.04 17.13
C LEU A 158 -12.57 -17.48 16.25
N ALA A 159 -12.39 -16.15 16.22
CA ALA A 159 -11.30 -15.53 15.47
C ALA A 159 -9.93 -15.91 16.07
N SER A 160 -9.82 -15.99 17.40
CA SER A 160 -8.58 -16.41 18.06
C SER A 160 -8.23 -17.87 17.74
N ALA A 161 -9.23 -18.76 17.75
CA ALA A 161 -9.06 -20.15 17.32
C ALA A 161 -8.67 -20.26 15.84
N ALA A 162 -9.30 -19.48 14.97
CA ALA A 162 -8.97 -19.46 13.55
C ALA A 162 -7.52 -18.96 13.29
N ILE A 163 -7.06 -17.96 14.03
CA ILE A 163 -5.66 -17.50 13.95
C ILE A 163 -4.71 -18.60 14.43
N ALA A 164 -5.00 -19.27 15.54
CA ALA A 164 -4.18 -20.39 16.02
C ALA A 164 -4.08 -21.54 15.00
N ILE A 165 -5.15 -21.79 14.23
CA ILE A 165 -5.10 -22.74 13.10
C ILE A 165 -4.15 -22.25 12.02
N GLN A 166 -4.14 -20.94 11.71
CA GLN A 166 -3.16 -20.39 10.78
C GLN A 166 -1.74 -20.49 11.37
N ASP A 167 -1.50 -20.13 12.63
CA ASP A 167 -0.20 -20.30 13.28
C ASP A 167 0.31 -21.75 13.16
N ALA A 168 -0.57 -22.75 13.31
CA ALA A 168 -0.23 -24.16 13.12
C ALA A 168 0.14 -24.50 11.66
N LYS A 169 -0.51 -23.87 10.67
CA LYS A 169 -0.19 -24.04 9.24
C LYS A 169 1.15 -23.41 8.86
N PHE A 170 1.72 -22.52 9.67
CA PHE A 170 3.04 -21.96 9.41
C PHE A 170 4.11 -23.04 9.18
N VAL A 171 4.01 -24.18 9.86
CA VAL A 171 4.92 -25.33 9.69
C VAL A 171 4.94 -25.91 8.27
N LEU A 172 3.89 -25.63 7.47
CA LEU A 172 3.76 -26.10 6.09
C LEU A 172 4.50 -25.19 5.11
N ILE A 173 4.91 -23.98 5.53
CA ILE A 173 5.68 -23.07 4.70
C ILE A 173 7.11 -23.60 4.61
N GLU A 174 7.63 -23.72 3.39
CA GLU A 174 9.00 -24.18 3.17
C GLU A 174 10.01 -23.22 3.80
N ASP A 175 10.89 -23.74 4.66
CA ASP A 175 11.94 -22.94 5.29
C ASP A 175 13.03 -22.59 4.27
N ARG A 176 12.93 -21.37 3.73
CA ARG A 176 13.91 -20.77 2.81
C ARG A 176 14.78 -19.69 3.50
N SER A 177 14.82 -19.66 4.83
CA SER A 177 15.58 -18.65 5.58
C SER A 177 17.07 -18.63 5.22
N ARG A 178 17.65 -19.77 4.85
CA ARG A 178 19.06 -19.93 4.45
C ARG A 178 19.36 -19.56 3.00
N THR A 179 18.34 -19.43 2.15
CA THR A 179 18.44 -19.09 0.72
C THR A 179 17.72 -17.80 0.38
N GLY A 180 17.34 -17.02 1.41
CA GLY A 180 16.58 -15.79 1.28
C GLY A 180 17.28 -14.72 0.43
N VAL A 181 16.49 -13.72 0.03
CA VAL A 181 17.00 -12.61 -0.77
C VAL A 181 17.80 -11.69 0.15
N ASP A 182 19.11 -11.62 -0.08
CA ASP A 182 19.99 -10.68 0.61
C ASP A 182 19.65 -9.26 0.15
N SER A 183 19.00 -8.47 1.01
CA SER A 183 18.66 -7.08 0.74
C SER A 183 19.47 -6.17 1.65
N SER A 184 20.41 -5.44 1.05
CA SER A 184 21.24 -4.43 1.74
C SER A 184 20.51 -3.11 1.99
N GLN A 185 19.29 -2.96 1.47
CA GLN A 185 18.49 -1.74 1.64
C GLN A 185 17.55 -1.87 2.84
N ARG A 186 17.71 -0.95 3.81
CA ARG A 186 16.74 -0.77 4.89
C ARG A 186 15.44 -0.24 4.30
N THR A 187 14.33 -0.90 4.63
CA THR A 187 12.98 -0.53 4.22
C THR A 187 12.12 -0.26 5.46
N VAL A 188 10.89 0.21 5.26
CA VAL A 188 9.93 0.46 6.36
C VAL A 188 9.62 -0.81 7.15
N ILE A 189 9.81 -2.00 6.57
CA ILE A 189 9.61 -3.26 7.28
C ILE A 189 10.62 -3.45 8.40
N ASN A 190 11.83 -2.89 8.28
CA ASN A 190 12.85 -3.00 9.33
C ASN A 190 12.40 -2.24 10.58
N GLU A 191 11.88 -1.03 10.42
CA GLU A 191 11.34 -0.23 11.54
C GLU A 191 10.15 -0.95 12.18
N LEU A 192 9.24 -1.53 11.38
CA LEU A 192 8.13 -2.32 11.90
C LEU A 192 8.60 -3.52 12.73
N ILE A 193 9.59 -4.26 12.24
CA ILE A 193 10.14 -5.43 12.94
C ILE A 193 10.77 -5.00 14.26
N GLU A 194 11.59 -3.95 14.25
CA GLU A 194 12.23 -3.41 15.46
C GLU A 194 11.19 -2.99 16.52
N GLU A 195 10.12 -2.29 16.12
CA GLU A 195 9.03 -1.90 17.03
C GLU A 195 8.27 -3.12 17.58
N ALA A 196 7.98 -4.11 16.74
CA ALA A 196 7.27 -5.32 17.15
C ALA A 196 8.10 -6.17 18.13
N GLU A 197 9.40 -6.35 17.85
CA GLU A 197 10.31 -7.08 18.74
C GLU A 197 10.49 -6.35 20.08
N ALA A 198 10.57 -5.02 20.08
CA ALA A 198 10.63 -4.24 21.31
C ALA A 198 9.39 -4.46 22.19
N LEU A 199 8.18 -4.42 21.61
CA LEU A 199 6.93 -4.72 22.33
C LEU A 199 6.92 -6.13 22.92
N ILE A 200 7.34 -7.13 22.15
CA ILE A 200 7.42 -8.53 22.62
C ILE A 200 8.37 -8.64 23.82
N MET A 201 9.53 -7.99 23.74
CA MET A 201 10.55 -8.06 24.79
C MET A 201 10.16 -7.29 26.05
N GLU A 202 9.45 -6.16 25.92
CA GLU A 202 8.88 -5.39 27.03
C GLU A 202 7.82 -6.20 27.79
N ASP A 203 6.91 -6.86 27.06
CA ASP A 203 5.91 -7.76 27.64
C ASP A 203 6.60 -8.93 28.36
N LEU A 204 7.62 -9.55 27.77
CA LEU A 204 8.34 -10.68 28.39
C LEU A 204 9.10 -10.29 29.67
N HIS A 205 9.73 -9.11 29.72
CA HIS A 205 10.40 -8.61 30.95
C HIS A 205 9.40 -8.37 32.09
N THR A 206 8.16 -8.02 31.76
CA THR A 206 7.10 -7.81 32.75
C THR A 206 6.65 -9.12 33.42
N TYR A 207 6.78 -10.26 32.74
CA TYR A 207 6.33 -11.56 33.24
C TYR A 207 7.47 -12.51 33.67
N ILE A 208 8.72 -12.26 33.28
CA ILE A 208 9.90 -13.03 33.69
C ILE A 208 11.01 -12.04 34.11
N PRO A 209 10.98 -11.49 35.34
CA PRO A 209 12.09 -10.70 35.85
C PRO A 209 13.31 -11.61 36.13
N GLU A 210 14.51 -11.11 35.82
CA GLU A 210 15.81 -11.79 36.05
C GLU A 210 16.01 -12.30 37.49
#